data_AF-A0A925DIV1-F1
#
_entry.id   AF-A0A925DIV1-F1
#
_cell.length_a   1.000
_cell.length_b   1.000
_cell.length_c   1.000
_cell.angle_alpha   90.00
_cell.angle_beta   90.00
_cell.angle_gamma   90.00
#
_symmetry.space_group_name_H-M   'P 1'
#
loop_
_entity.id
_entity.type
_entity.pdbx_description
1 polymer ?
#
loop_
_entity_poly.entity_id
_entity_poly.type
_entity_poly.pdbx_seq_one_letter_code
_entity_poly.pdbx_strand_id
1 'polypeptide(L)'
;MNLKKKIVALLQLSNYTYKDLAQHLNLSEAELDHAFETKTVEIRTLELISKELRIPLYSFFRDPEFIAAYGDKEPYYNVNIWSDQEVKLKTDIKELKAQLAALKSELKKRETLIEALETQMKPINK
;
A
#
# COMPACT_ATOMS: atom_id res chain seq x y z
N MET A 1 11.18 0.59 -23.49
CA MET A 1 10.79 0.90 -22.10
C MET A 1 12.06 0.94 -21.25
N ASN A 2 12.36 2.05 -20.55
CA ASN A 2 13.62 2.21 -19.79
C ASN A 2 13.40 1.77 -18.33
N LEU A 3 13.91 0.58 -17.97
CA LEU A 3 13.70 -0.05 -16.66
C LEU A 3 14.29 0.79 -15.51
N LYS A 4 15.49 1.36 -15.70
CA LYS A 4 16.13 2.27 -14.74
C LYS A 4 15.21 3.45 -14.38
N LYS A 5 14.61 4.11 -15.39
CA LYS A 5 13.68 5.23 -15.14
C LYS A 5 12.49 4.84 -14.26
N LYS A 6 11.93 3.63 -14.45
CA LYS A 6 10.83 3.14 -13.62
C LYS A 6 11.25 2.86 -12.18
N ILE A 7 12.41 2.22 -12.00
CA ILE A 7 12.94 1.91 -10.66
C ILE A 7 13.22 3.19 -9.89
N VAL A 8 13.82 4.20 -10.53
CA VAL A 8 14.08 5.51 -9.91
C VAL A 8 12.76 6.18 -9.48
N ALA A 9 11.71 6.14 -10.31
CA ALA A 9 10.42 6.71 -9.95
C ALA A 9 9.78 6.00 -8.73
N LEU A 10 9.91 4.67 -8.64
CA LEU A 10 9.38 3.89 -7.52
C LEU A 10 10.14 4.14 -6.21
N LEU A 11 11.48 4.27 -6.29
CA LEU A 11 12.32 4.62 -5.15
C LEU A 11 11.93 6.00 -4.58
N GLN A 12 11.70 6.98 -5.45
CA GLN A 12 11.26 8.32 -5.06
C GLN A 12 9.92 8.31 -4.32
N LEU A 13 8.95 7.51 -4.77
CA LEU A 13 7.66 7.34 -4.07
C LEU A 13 7.82 6.78 -2.65
N SER A 14 8.92 6.06 -2.40
CA SER A 14 9.20 5.40 -1.13
C SER A 14 10.29 6.13 -0.31
N ASN A 15 10.66 7.37 -0.68
CA ASN A 15 11.73 8.17 -0.06
C ASN A 15 13.14 7.52 -0.07
N TYR A 16 13.43 6.69 -1.07
CA TYR A 16 14.76 6.12 -1.29
C TYR A 16 15.44 6.68 -2.54
N THR A 17 16.77 6.61 -2.58
CA THR A 17 17.58 7.03 -3.72
C THR A 17 18.12 5.82 -4.50
N TYR A 18 18.57 6.07 -5.73
CA TYR A 18 19.24 5.05 -6.54
C TYR A 18 20.52 4.52 -5.89
N LYS A 19 21.23 5.39 -5.17
CA LYS A 19 22.42 5.04 -4.40
C LYS A 19 22.09 4.07 -3.26
N ASP A 20 20.98 4.29 -2.56
CA ASP A 20 20.54 3.39 -1.49
C ASP A 20 20.26 1.98 -2.03
N LEU A 21 19.66 1.90 -3.23
CA LEU A 21 19.42 0.63 -3.91
C LEU A 21 20.74 -0.07 -4.28
N ALA A 22 21.68 0.65 -4.88
CA ALA A 22 22.98 0.10 -5.26
C ALA A 22 23.73 -0.44 -4.03
N GLN A 23 23.75 0.34 -2.93
CA GLN A 23 24.34 -0.07 -1.66
C GLN A 23 23.68 -1.32 -1.08
N HIS A 24 22.35 -1.40 -1.09
CA HIS A 24 21.63 -2.58 -0.60
C HIS A 24 21.95 -3.85 -1.40
N LEU A 25 22.19 -3.69 -2.70
CA LEU A 25 22.56 -4.79 -3.60
C LEU A 25 24.05 -5.15 -3.55
N ASN A 26 24.85 -4.45 -2.74
CA ASN A 26 26.32 -4.55 -2.72
C ASN A 26 26.94 -4.31 -4.11
N LEU A 27 26.40 -3.35 -4.86
CA LEU A 27 26.88 -2.93 -6.18
C LEU A 27 27.19 -1.44 -6.20
N SER A 28 28.06 -1.01 -7.11
CA SER A 28 28.18 0.40 -7.48
C SER A 28 27.03 0.82 -8.41
N GLU A 29 26.73 2.11 -8.45
CA GLU A 29 25.74 2.67 -9.38
C GLU A 29 26.11 2.38 -10.86
N ALA A 30 27.41 2.36 -11.16
CA ALA A 30 27.92 2.06 -12.50
C ALA A 30 27.72 0.58 -12.91
N GLU A 31 27.94 -0.36 -11.98
CA GLU A 31 27.67 -1.79 -12.22
C GLU A 31 26.19 -2.06 -12.41
N LEU A 32 25.35 -1.40 -11.59
CA LEU A 32 23.90 -1.50 -11.69
C LEU A 32 23.38 -0.89 -13.01
N ASP A 33 23.95 0.24 -13.44
CA ASP A 33 23.68 0.86 -14.75
C ASP A 33 24.05 -0.07 -15.90
N HIS A 34 25.26 -0.62 -15.88
CA HIS A 34 25.72 -1.58 -16.88
C HIS A 34 24.79 -2.80 -16.95
N ALA A 35 24.37 -3.34 -15.81
CA ALA A 35 23.44 -4.47 -15.76
C ALA A 35 22.07 -4.13 -16.38
N PHE A 36 21.53 -2.93 -16.13
CA PHE A 36 20.29 -2.47 -16.74
C PHE A 36 20.42 -2.24 -18.26
N GLU A 37 21.55 -1.68 -18.70
CA GLU A 37 21.81 -1.38 -20.13
C GLU A 37 22.02 -2.65 -20.94
N THR A 38 22.76 -3.61 -20.41
CA THR A 38 23.06 -4.89 -21.07
C THR A 38 21.94 -5.93 -20.92
N LYS A 39 20.89 -5.62 -20.16
CA LYS A 39 19.78 -6.54 -19.81
C LYS A 39 20.26 -7.82 -19.12
N THR A 40 21.43 -7.79 -18.47
CA THR A 40 21.99 -8.93 -17.73
C THR A 40 21.66 -8.88 -16.24
N VAL A 41 20.79 -7.98 -15.80
CA VAL A 41 20.33 -7.97 -14.41
C VAL A 41 19.80 -9.35 -14.07
N GLU A 42 20.43 -9.98 -13.10
CA GLU A 42 20.01 -11.29 -12.65
C GLU A 42 18.57 -11.22 -12.11
N ILE A 43 17.79 -12.26 -12.35
CA ILE A 43 16.44 -12.40 -11.79
C ILE A 43 16.50 -12.23 -10.27
N ARG A 44 17.57 -12.73 -9.63
CA ARG A 44 17.79 -12.58 -8.19
C ARG A 44 17.91 -11.12 -7.76
N THR A 45 18.61 -10.30 -8.52
CA THR A 45 18.74 -8.86 -8.25
C THR A 45 17.38 -8.18 -8.42
N LEU A 46 16.62 -8.50 -9.47
CA LEU A 46 15.25 -7.98 -9.64
C LEU A 46 14.31 -8.44 -8.52
N GLU A 47 14.45 -9.66 -8.00
CA GLU A 47 13.71 -10.13 -6.83
C GLU A 47 14.02 -9.31 -5.58
N LEU A 48 15.29 -9.00 -5.32
CA LEU A 48 15.70 -8.17 -4.19
C LEU A 48 15.10 -6.76 -4.31
N ILE A 49 15.20 -6.16 -5.50
CA ILE A 49 14.59 -4.85 -5.79
C ILE A 49 13.06 -4.92 -5.58
N SER A 50 12.40 -5.97 -6.06
CA SER A 50 10.94 -6.15 -5.90
C SER A 50 10.52 -6.23 -4.43
N LYS A 51 11.31 -6.94 -3.60
CA LYS A 51 11.08 -7.08 -2.17
C LYS A 51 11.23 -5.75 -1.44
N GLU A 52 12.29 -5.02 -1.75
CA GLU A 52 12.57 -3.73 -1.12
C GLU A 52 11.49 -2.70 -1.46
N LEU A 53 11.10 -2.63 -2.74
CA LEU A 53 10.02 -1.77 -3.21
C LEU A 53 8.62 -2.27 -2.84
N ARG A 54 8.52 -3.45 -2.23
CA ARG A 54 7.27 -4.12 -1.86
C ARG A 54 6.25 -4.27 -3.01
N ILE A 55 6.74 -4.41 -4.24
CA ILE A 55 5.91 -4.59 -5.46
C ILE A 55 6.22 -5.93 -6.12
N PRO A 56 5.26 -6.58 -6.80
CA PRO A 56 5.52 -7.82 -7.50
C PRO A 56 6.65 -7.70 -8.50
N LEU A 57 7.49 -8.73 -8.60
CA LEU A 57 8.57 -8.81 -9.59
C LEU A 57 8.06 -8.54 -11.02
N TYR A 58 6.87 -9.05 -11.37
CA TYR A 58 6.30 -8.86 -12.69
C TYR A 58 5.94 -7.39 -13.01
N SER A 59 5.83 -6.51 -12.00
CA SER A 59 5.51 -5.09 -12.19
C SER A 59 6.58 -4.35 -12.98
N PHE A 60 7.86 -4.77 -12.92
CA PHE A 60 8.92 -4.18 -13.74
C PHE A 60 8.68 -4.36 -15.25
N PHE A 61 7.90 -5.36 -15.63
CA PHE A 61 7.65 -5.74 -17.02
C PHE A 61 6.26 -5.34 -17.52
N ARG A 62 5.45 -4.66 -16.70
CA ARG A 62 4.10 -4.19 -17.06
C ARG A 62 4.06 -2.69 -17.27
N ASP A 63 3.05 -2.21 -18.00
CA ASP A 63 2.85 -0.79 -18.28
C ASP A 63 2.54 0.00 -17.00
N PRO A 64 3.06 1.22 -16.79
CA PRO A 64 2.71 2.04 -15.61
C PRO A 64 1.21 2.23 -15.41
N GLU A 65 0.41 2.29 -16.48
CA GLU A 65 -1.05 2.41 -16.42
C GLU A 65 -1.70 1.18 -15.76
N PHE A 66 -1.12 0.00 -15.99
CA PHE A 66 -1.54 -1.24 -15.36
C PHE A 66 -1.19 -1.28 -13.86
N ILE A 67 -0.12 -0.62 -13.41
CA ILE A 67 0.29 -0.56 -11.99
C ILE A 67 -0.61 0.38 -11.20
N ALA A 68 -1.01 1.52 -11.78
CA ALA A 68 -1.89 2.49 -11.14
C ALA A 68 -3.25 1.87 -10.75
N ALA A 69 -3.77 0.94 -11.56
CA ALA A 69 -5.00 0.20 -11.28
C ALA A 69 -4.91 -0.78 -10.09
N TYR A 70 -3.71 -1.04 -9.59
CA TYR A 70 -3.45 -1.94 -8.44
C TYR A 70 -2.98 -1.19 -7.19
N GLY A 71 -2.93 0.15 -7.22
CA GLY A 71 -2.47 0.98 -6.09
C GLY A 71 -3.29 0.82 -4.80
N ASP A 72 -4.55 0.43 -4.92
CA ASP A 72 -5.45 0.19 -3.77
C ASP A 72 -5.31 -1.22 -3.15
N LYS A 73 -4.44 -2.08 -3.69
CA LYS A 73 -4.22 -3.43 -3.14
C LYS A 73 -3.08 -3.42 -2.12
N GLU A 74 -3.21 -4.25 -1.09
CA GLU A 74 -2.17 -4.41 -0.06
C GLU A 74 -0.79 -4.68 -0.70
N PRO A 75 0.30 -4.08 -0.16
CA PRO A 75 1.66 -4.33 -0.63
C PRO A 75 1.98 -5.83 -0.62
N TYR A 76 2.51 -6.35 -1.74
CA TYR A 76 2.61 -7.79 -1.99
C TYR A 76 3.54 -8.54 -1.03
N TYR A 77 4.44 -7.84 -0.33
CA TYR A 77 5.35 -8.43 0.66
C TYR A 77 4.95 -8.16 2.12
N ASN A 78 3.81 -7.49 2.34
CA ASN A 78 3.18 -7.38 3.67
C ASN A 78 2.18 -8.53 3.91
N VAL A 79 2.22 -9.57 3.08
CA VAL A 79 1.39 -10.76 3.27
C VAL A 79 2.31 -11.85 3.79
N ASN A 80 2.38 -11.98 5.11
CA ASN A 80 2.89 -13.22 5.68
C ASN A 80 1.84 -14.31 5.43
N ILE A 81 1.94 -14.95 4.26
CA ILE A 81 1.07 -16.07 3.87
C ILE A 81 1.25 -17.31 4.76
N TRP A 82 2.22 -17.29 5.68
CA TRP A 82 2.59 -18.42 6.54
C TRP A 82 2.29 -18.19 8.02
N SER A 83 1.85 -17.00 8.45
CA SER A 83 1.47 -16.77 9.84
C SER A 83 -0.05 -16.82 9.99
N ASP A 84 -0.55 -17.94 10.49
CA ASP A 84 -1.97 -18.12 10.86
C ASP A 84 -2.46 -16.98 11.78
N GLN A 85 -1.56 -16.45 12.60
CA GLN A 85 -1.82 -15.33 13.49
C GLN A 85 -2.08 -14.01 12.74
N GLU A 86 -1.37 -13.72 11.65
CA GLU A 86 -1.56 -12.48 10.88
C GLU A 86 -2.82 -12.55 10.02
N VAL A 87 -3.15 -13.73 9.47
CA VAL A 87 -4.43 -13.99 8.80
C VAL A 87 -5.60 -13.76 9.76
N LYS A 88 -5.48 -14.28 10.99
CA LYS A 88 -6.47 -14.06 12.05
C LYS A 88 -6.60 -12.58 12.40
N LEU A 89 -5.48 -11.89 12.65
CA LEU A 89 -5.47 -10.46 12.97
C LEU A 89 -6.08 -9.60 11.84
N LYS A 90 -5.82 -9.92 10.57
CA LYS A 90 -6.44 -9.24 9.42
C LYS A 90 -7.95 -9.43 9.39
N THR A 91 -8.42 -10.64 9.69
CA THR A 91 -9.86 -10.95 9.78
C THR A 91 -10.49 -10.15 10.91
N ASP A 92 -9.89 -10.18 12.11
CA ASP A 92 -10.35 -9.44 13.28
C ASP A 92 -10.39 -7.93 13.01
N ILE A 93 -9.35 -7.36 12.38
CA ILE A 93 -9.32 -5.94 12.00
C ILE A 93 -10.45 -5.59 11.03
N LYS A 94 -10.75 -6.46 10.06
CA LYS A 94 -11.83 -6.24 9.10
C LYS A 94 -13.19 -6.24 9.80
N GLU A 95 -13.42 -7.17 10.72
CA GLU A 95 -14.64 -7.23 11.53
C GLU A 95 -14.79 -6.01 12.44
N LEU A 96 -13.72 -5.62 13.14
CA LEU A 96 -13.72 -4.43 14.00
C LEU A 96 -14.01 -3.15 13.22
N LYS A 97 -13.48 -3.00 12.00
CA LYS A 97 -13.81 -1.87 11.11
C LYS A 97 -15.29 -1.85 10.73
N ALA A 98 -15.87 -3.01 10.43
CA ALA A 98 -17.30 -3.11 10.11
C ALA A 98 -18.18 -2.75 11.33
N GLN A 99 -17.82 -3.23 12.52
CA GLN A 99 -18.52 -2.90 13.77
C GLN A 99 -18.43 -1.39 14.08
N LEU A 100 -17.26 -0.77 13.92
CA LEU A 100 -17.09 0.67 14.09
C LEU A 100 -17.96 1.48 13.12
N ALA A 101 -18.07 1.05 11.87
CA ALA A 101 -18.93 1.72 10.89
C ALA A 101 -20.42 1.62 11.28
N ALA A 102 -20.86 0.45 11.75
CA ALA A 102 -22.23 0.25 12.24
C ALA A 102 -22.53 1.14 13.46
N LEU A 103 -21.65 1.14 14.46
CA LEU A 103 -21.76 1.98 15.65
C LEU A 103 -21.82 3.48 15.31
N LYS A 104 -20.98 3.95 14.39
CA LYS A 104 -21.03 5.34 13.91
C LYS A 104 -22.37 5.67 13.26
N SER A 105 -22.92 4.76 12.46
CA SER A 105 -24.24 4.97 11.86
C SER A 105 -25.36 5.02 12.92
N GLU A 106 -25.27 4.18 13.95
CA GLU A 106 -26.26 4.15 15.02
C GLU A 106 -26.20 5.41 15.89
N LEU A 107 -24.99 5.89 16.24
CA LEU A 107 -24.80 7.15 16.95
C LEU A 107 -25.44 8.31 16.17
N LYS A 108 -25.18 8.40 14.87
CA LYS A 108 -25.78 9.44 14.02
C LYS A 108 -27.31 9.40 14.03
N LYS A 109 -27.91 8.21 14.02
CA LYS A 109 -29.38 8.06 14.14
C LYS A 109 -29.88 8.55 15.50
N ARG A 110 -29.18 8.21 16.58
CA ARG A 110 -29.53 8.66 17.93
C ARG A 110 -29.41 10.18 18.08
N GLU A 111 -28.36 10.78 17.53
CA GLU A 111 -28.19 12.25 17.48
C GLU A 111 -29.37 12.93 16.78
N THR A 112 -29.77 12.44 15.60
CA THR A 112 -30.93 13.01 14.89
C THR A 112 -32.26 12.85 15.65
N LEU A 113 -32.41 11.77 16.42
CA LEU A 113 -33.58 11.55 17.29
C LEU A 113 -33.59 12.54 18.46
N ILE A 114 -32.44 12.79 19.08
CA ILE A 114 -32.30 13.76 20.17
C ILE A 114 -32.63 15.16 19.67
N GLU A 115 -32.07 15.60 18.53
CA GLU A 115 -32.38 16.90 17.93
C GLU A 115 -33.87 17.07 17.64
N ALA A 116 -34.53 16.01 17.12
CA ALA A 116 -35.96 16.04 16.85
C ALA A 116 -36.79 16.17 18.14
N LEU A 117 -36.43 15.44 19.20
CA LEU A 117 -37.09 15.53 20.50
C LEU A 117 -36.88 16.90 21.15
N GLU A 118 -35.67 17.44 21.14
CA GLU A 118 -35.38 18.79 21.65
C GLU A 118 -36.18 19.87 20.93
N THR A 119 -36.36 19.73 19.61
CA THR A 119 -37.17 20.64 18.80
C THR A 119 -38.65 20.55 19.18
N GLN A 120 -39.16 19.33 19.45
CA GLN A 120 -40.54 19.10 19.88
C GLN A 120 -40.83 19.53 21.32
N MET A 121 -39.81 19.63 22.19
CA MET A 121 -39.97 20.10 23.57
C MET A 121 -39.96 21.63 23.72
N LYS A 122 -39.46 22.38 22.73
CA LYS A 122 -39.42 23.86 22.76
C LYS A 122 -40.78 24.61 22.79
N PRO A 123 -41.93 24.09 22.33
CA PRO A 123 -43.18 24.86 22.33
C PRO A 123 -44.05 24.73 23.60
N ILE A 124 -43.62 24.06 24.67
CA ILE A 124 -44.48 23.82 25.87
C ILE A 124 -44.24 24.85 27.00
N ASN A 125 -43.15 25.64 26.96
CA ASN A 125 -42.91 26.71 27.93
C ASN A 125 -43.40 28.08 27.38
N LYS A 126 -44.71 28.31 27.38
CA LYS A 126 -45.31 29.65 27.25
C LYS A 126 -46.48 29.81 28.21
#